data_AF-A0A959K6Z9-F1
#
_entry.id   AF-A0A959K6Z9-F1
#
_cell.length_a   1.000
_cell.length_b   1.000
_cell.length_c   1.000
_cell.angle_alpha   90.00
_cell.angle_beta   90.00
_cell.angle_gamma   90.00
#
_symmetry.space_group_name_H-M   'P 1'
#
loop_
_entity.id
_entity.type
_entity.pdbx_description
1 polymer ?
#
loop_
_entity_poly.entity_id
_entity_poly.type
_entity_poly.pdbx_seq_one_letter_code
_entity_poly.pdbx_strand_id
1 'polypeptide(L)' 'MVSVDIKYKDLLLEAVEDLMYKISLELNSMKGGPLTAERKKLTSKQKALEEVQHLIYRSES' A
#
# COMPACT_ATOMS: atom_id res chain seq x y z
N MET A 1 -9.05 -16.57 9.35
CA MET A 1 -9.29 -15.69 8.19
C MET A 1 -9.60 -14.31 8.77
N VAL A 2 -8.84 -13.27 8.42
CA VAL A 2 -9.12 -11.91 8.91
C VAL A 2 -10.36 -11.42 8.16
N SER A 3 -11.50 -11.33 8.84
CA SER A 3 -12.73 -10.75 8.28
C SER A 3 -12.71 -9.25 8.54
N VAL A 4 -12.57 -8.45 7.48
CA VAL A 4 -12.73 -7.00 7.57
C VAL A 4 -14.22 -6.71 7.69
N ASP A 5 -14.63 -6.03 8.76
CA ASP A 5 -16.01 -5.58 8.91
C ASP A 5 -16.31 -4.55 7.82
N ILE A 6 -17.34 -4.83 7.02
CA ILE A 6 -17.78 -4.02 5.87
C ILE A 6 -17.94 -2.55 6.27
N LYS A 7 -18.35 -2.28 7.51
CA LYS A 7 -18.51 -0.92 8.05
C LYS A 7 -17.24 -0.07 7.96
N TYR A 8 -16.07 -0.68 8.07
CA TYR A 8 -14.78 0.03 8.02
C TYR A 8 -14.08 -0.09 6.68
N LYS A 9 -14.67 -0.77 5.69
CA LYS A 9 -14.04 -1.04 4.41
C LYS A 9 -13.56 0.23 3.72
N ASP A 10 -14.46 1.20 3.54
CA ASP A 10 -14.15 2.44 2.84
C ASP A 10 -13.06 3.25 3.54
N LEU A 11 -13.14 3.35 4.87
CA LEU A 11 -12.13 4.02 5.69
C LEU A 11 -10.76 3.34 5.58
N LEU A 12 -10.73 2.01 5.57
CA LEU A 12 -9.49 1.25 5.45
C LEU A 12 -8.91 1.36 4.04
N LEU A 13 -9.74 1.38 2.99
CA LEU A 13 -9.29 1.61 1.62
C LEU A 13 -8.70 3.01 1.45
N GLU A 14 -9.39 4.04 1.93
CA GLU A 14 -8.92 5.43 1.91
C GLU A 14 -7.55 5.55 2.61
N ALA A 15 -7.43 4.98 3.81
CA ALA A 15 -6.15 5.00 4.54
C ALA A 15 -5.02 4.26 3.80
N VAL A 16 -5.32 3.14 3.14
CA VAL A 16 -4.33 2.39 2.35
C VAL A 16 -3.91 3.17 1.11
N GLU A 17 -4.85 3.79 0.40
CA GLU A 17 -4.59 4.62 -0.78
C GLU A 17 -3.73 5.83 -0.43
N ASP A 18 -4.00 6.49 0.70
CA ASP A 18 -3.18 7.60 1.22
C ASP A 18 -1.75 7.17 1.52
N LEU A 19 -1.55 6.00 2.13
CA LEU A 19 -0.23 5.46 2.41
C LEU A 19 0.53 5.08 1.13
N MET A 20 -0.17 4.48 0.16
CA MET A 20 0.40 4.18 -1.15
C MET A 20 0.81 5.44 -1.90
N TYR A 21 -0.01 6.48 -1.86
CA TYR A 21 0.30 7.78 -2.46
C TYR A 21 1.58 8.38 -1.85
N LYS A 22 1.70 8.42 -0.52
CA LYS A 22 2.91 8.94 0.15
C LYS A 22 4.17 8.18 -0.25
N ILE A 23 4.12 6.84 -0.28
CA ILE A 23 5.26 6.02 -0.71
C ILE A 23 5.59 6.28 -2.19
N SER A 24 4.59 6.48 -3.04
CA SER A 24 4.80 6.80 -4.45
C SER A 24 5.56 8.12 -4.64
N LEU A 25 5.27 9.14 -3.81
CA LEU A 25 5.98 10.42 -3.83
C LEU A 25 7.45 10.23 -3.44
N GLU A 26 7.71 9.47 -2.38
CA GLU A 26 9.07 9.16 -1.93
C GLU A 26 9.86 8.39 -3.01
N LEU A 27 9.26 7.35 -3.60
CA LEU A 27 9.88 6.58 -4.68
C LEU A 27 10.12 7.42 -5.94
N ASN A 28 9.20 8.33 -6.26
CA ASN A 28 9.34 9.22 -7.41
C ASN A 28 10.54 10.18 -7.23
N SER A 29 10.80 10.65 -6.00
CA SER A 29 11.99 11.46 -5.71
C SER A 29 13.32 10.72 -5.96
N MET A 30 13.29 9.38 -5.94
CA MET A 30 14.45 8.50 -6.18
C MET A 30 14.49 7.93 -7.61
N LYS A 31 13.59 8.37 -8.50
CA LYS A 31 13.45 7.84 -9.86
C LYS A 31 14.68 8.17 -10.71
N GLY A 32 15.12 7.19 -11.50
CA GLY A 32 16.34 7.30 -12.32
C GLY A 32 17.65 7.19 -11.53
N GLY A 33 17.59 7.22 -10.19
CA GLY A 33 18.75 7.00 -9.32
C GLY A 33 19.10 5.51 -9.12
N PRO A 34 20.21 5.24 -8.41
CA PRO A 34 20.64 3.88 -8.07
C PRO A 34 19.60 3.10 -7.27
N LEU A 35 19.67 1.76 -7.33
CA LEU A 35 18.81 0.88 -6.53
C LEU A 35 19.36 0.74 -5.10
N THR A 36 19.15 1.77 -4.29
CA THR A 36 19.58 1.81 -2.88
C THR A 36 18.77 0.85 -2.01
N ALA A 37 19.31 0.51 -0.83
CA ALA A 37 18.59 -0.31 0.16
C ALA A 37 17.27 0.34 0.61
N GLU A 38 17.25 1.66 0.72
CA GLU A 38 16.06 2.44 1.03
C GLU A 38 14.99 2.35 -0.06
N ARG A 39 15.39 2.53 -1.33
CA ARG A 39 14.46 2.37 -2.46
C ARG A 39 13.86 0.96 -2.50
N LYS A 40 14.68 -0.07 -2.26
CA LYS A 40 14.20 -1.46 -2.13
C LYS A 40 13.18 -1.60 -1.01
N LYS A 41 13.46 -1.01 0.17
CA LYS A 41 12.54 -1.03 1.33
C LYS A 41 11.21 -0.36 1.01
N LEU A 42 11.23 0.80 0.35
CA LEU A 42 10.02 1.52 -0.06
C LEU A 42 9.22 0.74 -1.09
N THR A 43 9.88 0.13 -2.09
CA THR A 43 9.20 -0.76 -3.05
C THR A 43 8.58 -1.98 -2.36
N SER A 44 9.25 -2.58 -1.38
CA SER A 44 8.68 -3.68 -0.59
C SER A 44 7.47 -3.24 0.23
N LYS A 45 7.50 -2.04 0.82
CA LYS A 45 6.34 -1.48 1.54
C LYS A 45 5.16 -1.22 0.62
N GLN A 46 5.41 -0.69 -0.59
CA GLN A 46 4.36 -0.48 -1.58
C GLN A 46 3.65 -1.79 -1.93
N LYS A 47 4.41 -2.85 -2.21
CA LYS A 47 3.83 -4.19 -2.48
C LYS A 47 3.01 -4.74 -1.33
N ALA A 48 3.49 -4.58 -0.09
CA ALA A 48 2.74 -5.02 1.08
C ALA A 48 1.41 -4.26 1.24
N LEU A 49 1.36 -2.96 0.90
CA LEU A 49 0.11 -2.20 0.91
C LEU A 49 -0.84 -2.62 -0.21
N GLU A 50 -0.32 -2.95 -1.41
CA GLU A 50 -1.12 -3.51 -2.50
C GLU A 50 -1.77 -4.84 -2.08
N GLU A 51 -1.04 -5.71 -1.37
CA GLU A 51 -1.59 -6.94 -0.81
C GLU A 51 -2.71 -6.65 0.21
N VAL A 52 -2.52 -5.67 1.09
CA VAL A 52 -3.56 -5.26 2.06
C VAL A 52 -4.79 -4.71 1.34
N GLN A 53 -4.62 -3.86 0.32
CA GLN A 53 -5.72 -3.34 -0.50
C GLN A 53 -6.51 -4.49 -1.13
N HIS A 54 -5.82 -5.49 -1.70
CA HIS A 54 -6.46 -6.67 -2.26
C HIS A 54 -7.22 -7.50 -1.22
N LEU A 55 -6.70 -7.62 0.00
CA LEU A 55 -7.39 -8.32 1.09
C LEU A 55 -8.67 -7.60 1.51
N ILE A 56 -8.63 -6.26 1.63
CA ILE A 56 -9.80 -5.44 1.96
C ILE A 56 -10.85 -5.50 0.84
N TYR A 57 -10.41 -5.56 -0.42
CA TYR A 57 -11.34 -5.69 -1.55
C TYR A 57 -12.00 -7.08 -1.58
N ARG A 58 -11.23 -8.14 -1.31
CA ARG A 58 -11.70 -9.54 -1.37
C ARG A 58 -12.52 -9.99 -0.16
N SER A 59 -12.53 -9.24 0.94
CA SER A 59 -13.33 -9.59 2.12
C SER A 59 -14.85 -9.47 1.90
N GLU A 60 -15.30 -9.14 0.69
CA GLU A 60 -16.71 -9.16 0.26
C GLU A 60 -17.26 -10.55 -0.15
N SER A 61 -16.48 -11.62 0.01
CA SER A 61 -16.92 -13.00 -0.30
C SER A 61 -17.40 -13.78 0.92
#